data_AF-A0A0P9GHC5-F1
#
_entry.id   AF-A0A0P9GHC5-F1
#
_cell.length_a   1.000
_cell.length_b   1.000
_cell.length_c   1.000
_cell.angle_alpha   90.00
_cell.angle_beta   90.00
_cell.angle_gamma   90.00
#
_symmetry.space_group_name_H-M   'P 1'
#
loop_
_entity.id
_entity.type
_entity.pdbx_description
1 polymer ?
#
loop_
_entity_poly.entity_id
_entity_poly.type
_entity_poly.pdbx_seq_one_letter_code
_entity_poly.pdbx_strand_id
1 'polypeptide(L)'
;MRHPDYSQGDVVESSDSDREASDSEGETTAVDDGTYQDDNFVRKVLAKERPLPPITLKTLPQNINVISTLALTVVPALAIYGAFTTQIKWQTALWSVIYYFYTGLGITAGYHRLWAHRSYTASLPLQYFLALGGSGAVEGSIKWWSRGHRAHHRYTDTDLDPYSAQKGFWWSHIGWMVVKPRRTPGVADVSDLSVNEVVKWQHRWYVYLIVGMGFVFPTLVAGLGWGDYRGGFFFAGAARLLFVHHSTFCVNSLAHWLGETPFDDKHSPRDHWITALVTVGEGYHNFHHEFPQDFRNAIQTFQYDPTKWFIIVMHWLGLASQLKTFPDNEIRRGQYAMKLKAVAREADEIRWPKSSNHLPVLTWDEFQEACKTRQLMVISGYIHDVSTFIDEHPGGRALIKTRLGRDATNAFYGGYYDHSNGANNVLAQYRVGVIEGGYEVEHLKRFSKLIEDLKESGADGVAGKSADLHGGAKSSTRTTVIKGDPQLKSAPLADVAQPPTFKNVRLTGGLGHAIYA
;
A
#
# COMPACT_ATOMS: atom_id res chain seq x y z
N MET A 1 3.98 -14.65 -42.46
CA MET A 1 5.10 -13.71 -42.21
C MET A 1 5.91 -14.25 -41.05
N ARG A 2 7.23 -14.42 -41.22
CA ARG A 2 8.12 -15.09 -40.27
C ARG A 2 8.18 -14.31 -38.95
N HIS A 3 7.97 -15.02 -37.83
CA HIS A 3 8.29 -14.54 -36.49
C HIS A 3 9.82 -14.39 -36.34
N PRO A 4 10.32 -13.42 -35.58
CA PRO A 4 11.71 -13.43 -35.16
C PRO A 4 11.90 -14.50 -34.08
N ASP A 5 12.71 -15.51 -34.40
CA ASP A 5 13.23 -16.51 -33.45
C ASP A 5 14.02 -15.80 -32.34
N TYR A 6 13.66 -16.07 -31.09
CA TYR A 6 14.53 -15.81 -29.95
C TYR A 6 15.26 -17.12 -29.66
N SER A 7 16.52 -17.18 -30.09
CA SER A 7 17.44 -18.28 -29.79
C SER A 7 17.64 -18.43 -28.28
N GLN A 8 17.51 -19.65 -27.80
CA GLN A 8 17.90 -20.09 -26.47
C GLN A 8 19.37 -19.74 -26.21
N GLY A 9 19.64 -19.10 -25.07
CA GLY A 9 20.98 -18.98 -24.53
C GLY A 9 21.25 -20.18 -23.64
N ASP A 10 22.31 -20.91 -23.95
CA ASP A 10 22.72 -22.17 -23.34
C ASP A 10 22.97 -22.05 -21.83
N VAL A 11 22.49 -23.07 -21.12
CA VAL A 11 22.82 -23.37 -19.72
C VAL A 11 24.26 -23.87 -19.70
N VAL A 12 25.18 -23.10 -19.12
CA VAL A 12 26.54 -23.59 -18.81
C VAL A 12 26.50 -24.21 -17.43
N GLU A 13 26.37 -25.54 -17.39
CA GLU A 13 26.91 -26.36 -16.31
C GLU A 13 28.45 -26.30 -16.39
N SER A 14 29.12 -25.99 -15.28
CA SER A 14 30.54 -26.28 -15.13
C SER A 14 30.77 -27.05 -13.84
N SER A 15 31.06 -28.34 -14.03
CA SER A 15 31.48 -29.34 -13.06
C SER A 15 32.88 -29.08 -12.51
N ASP A 16 33.09 -29.44 -11.24
CA ASP A 16 34.36 -29.53 -10.53
C ASP A 16 35.42 -30.36 -11.26
N SER A 17 36.70 -29.94 -11.19
CA SER A 17 37.82 -30.74 -10.67
C SER A 17 39.18 -30.07 -10.86
N ASP A 18 39.98 -30.12 -9.79
CA ASP A 18 41.44 -30.16 -9.70
C ASP A 18 42.26 -28.92 -10.07
N ARG A 19 42.84 -28.28 -9.03
CA ARG A 19 44.29 -28.04 -8.97
C ARG A 19 44.82 -27.78 -7.56
N GLU A 20 45.95 -28.44 -7.33
CA GLU A 20 46.75 -28.65 -6.13
C GLU A 20 47.14 -27.45 -5.27
N ALA A 21 47.39 -27.77 -4.01
CA ALA A 21 47.93 -26.92 -2.96
C ALA A 21 49.41 -26.58 -3.12
N SER A 22 49.79 -25.36 -2.74
CA SER A 22 51.13 -25.04 -2.23
C SER A 22 51.05 -23.87 -1.24
N ASP A 23 51.46 -24.12 -0.01
CA ASP A 23 51.58 -23.16 1.09
C ASP A 23 52.61 -22.05 0.82
N SER A 24 52.33 -20.82 1.26
CA SER A 24 53.19 -20.07 2.21
C SER A 24 52.69 -18.64 2.48
N GLU A 25 52.30 -18.44 3.74
CA GLU A 25 52.45 -17.28 4.63
C GLU A 25 52.53 -15.85 4.05
N GLY A 26 51.58 -15.01 4.49
CA GLY A 26 51.60 -13.56 4.32
C GLY A 26 50.31 -12.90 4.79
N GLU A 27 49.91 -13.17 6.04
CA GLU A 27 48.69 -12.64 6.65
C GLU A 27 48.86 -11.15 7.02
N THR A 28 48.45 -10.26 6.12
CA THR A 28 48.09 -8.87 6.48
C THR A 28 46.58 -8.76 6.44
N THR A 29 45.97 -8.77 7.62
CA THR A 29 44.54 -8.53 7.87
C THR A 29 44.16 -7.14 7.39
N ALA A 30 43.69 -7.05 6.14
CA ALA A 30 42.97 -5.87 5.66
C ALA A 30 41.62 -5.81 6.38
N VAL A 31 41.44 -4.74 7.14
CA VAL A 31 40.19 -4.35 7.78
C VAL A 31 39.12 -4.24 6.71
N ASP A 32 38.13 -5.12 6.77
CA ASP A 32 36.88 -5.07 6.00
C ASP A 32 36.16 -3.77 6.38
N ASP A 33 36.34 -2.71 5.59
CA ASP A 33 35.59 -1.48 5.72
C ASP A 33 34.18 -1.77 5.24
N GLY A 34 33.28 -2.05 6.20
CA GLY A 34 31.88 -2.46 6.00
C GLY A 34 31.02 -1.58 5.09
N THR A 35 31.38 -1.52 3.82
CA THR A 35 30.64 -0.96 2.73
C THR A 35 29.71 -2.07 2.29
N TYR A 36 28.47 -1.99 2.78
CA TYR A 36 27.36 -2.80 2.31
C TYR A 36 27.36 -2.75 0.77
N GLN A 37 27.84 -3.79 0.10
CA GLN A 37 27.77 -3.86 -1.35
C GLN A 37 26.29 -3.83 -1.70
N ASP A 38 25.87 -2.78 -2.39
CA ASP A 38 24.48 -2.57 -2.79
C ASP A 38 24.08 -3.66 -3.79
N ASP A 39 23.53 -4.75 -3.26
CA ASP A 39 23.08 -5.94 -3.99
C ASP A 39 21.77 -5.71 -4.77
N ASN A 40 21.50 -4.48 -5.18
CA ASN A 40 20.33 -4.15 -5.95
C ASN A 40 20.43 -4.70 -7.38
N PHE A 41 19.81 -5.87 -7.60
CA PHE A 41 19.72 -6.55 -8.89
C PHE A 41 19.28 -5.62 -10.02
N VAL A 42 18.32 -4.72 -9.76
CA VAL A 42 17.81 -3.77 -10.76
C VAL A 42 18.94 -2.84 -11.19
N ARG A 43 19.69 -2.24 -10.25
CA ARG A 43 20.84 -1.38 -10.56
C ARG A 43 21.89 -2.13 -11.39
N LYS A 44 22.21 -3.38 -11.01
CA LYS A 44 23.18 -4.22 -11.75
C LYS A 44 22.73 -4.51 -13.18
N VAL A 45 21.44 -4.78 -13.41
CA VAL A 45 20.89 -4.99 -14.75
C VAL A 45 20.92 -3.70 -15.57
N LEU A 46 20.45 -2.59 -14.98
CA LEU A 46 20.40 -1.29 -15.64
C LEU A 46 21.79 -0.74 -16.00
N ALA A 47 22.81 -1.02 -15.19
CA ALA A 47 24.19 -0.63 -15.47
C ALA A 47 24.77 -1.35 -16.70
N LYS A 48 24.27 -2.55 -17.03
CA LYS A 48 24.72 -3.33 -18.20
C LYS A 48 24.01 -2.93 -19.50
N GLU A 49 22.82 -2.35 -19.42
CA GLU A 49 22.03 -1.95 -20.59
C GLU A 49 22.33 -0.50 -20.98
N ARG A 50 22.78 -0.27 -22.23
CA ARG A 50 23.04 1.09 -22.71
C ARG A 50 21.70 1.82 -22.93
N PRO A 51 21.49 3.02 -22.36
CA PRO A 51 20.24 3.74 -22.56
C PRO A 51 20.11 4.20 -24.02
N LEU A 52 18.93 4.00 -24.60
CA LEU A 52 18.60 4.51 -25.93
C LEU A 52 18.53 6.06 -25.93
N PRO A 53 18.89 6.73 -27.04
CA PRO A 53 18.87 8.20 -27.13
C PRO A 53 17.45 8.75 -26.98
N PRO A 54 17.26 9.92 -26.34
CA PRO A 54 15.95 10.47 -26.02
C PRO A 54 15.08 10.64 -27.28
N ILE A 55 13.77 10.45 -27.13
CA ILE A 55 12.83 10.61 -28.23
C ILE A 55 12.66 12.09 -28.53
N THR A 56 13.06 12.48 -29.74
CA THR A 56 12.77 13.79 -30.35
C THR A 56 11.63 13.67 -31.35
N LEU A 57 11.03 14.80 -31.75
CA LEU A 57 10.00 14.84 -32.81
C LEU A 57 10.48 14.19 -34.12
N LYS A 58 11.78 14.31 -34.45
CA LYS A 58 12.38 13.70 -35.65
C LYS A 58 12.46 12.18 -35.56
N THR A 59 12.70 11.65 -34.36
CA THR A 59 12.88 10.21 -34.10
C THR A 59 11.59 9.51 -33.68
N LEU A 60 10.52 10.26 -33.41
CA LEU A 60 9.25 9.72 -32.93
C LEU A 60 8.66 8.66 -33.87
N PRO A 61 8.59 8.87 -35.21
CA PRO A 61 8.03 7.87 -36.12
C PRO A 61 8.73 6.51 -36.05
N GLN A 62 10.06 6.48 -35.87
CA GLN A 62 10.81 5.22 -35.77
C GLN A 62 10.59 4.51 -34.42
N ASN A 63 10.20 5.25 -33.38
CA ASN A 63 9.98 4.74 -32.03
C ASN A 63 8.51 4.35 -31.76
N ILE A 64 7.59 4.58 -32.69
CA ILE A 64 6.19 4.16 -32.53
C ILE A 64 6.04 2.66 -32.78
N ASN A 65 5.35 1.97 -31.89
CA ASN A 65 4.87 0.62 -32.08
C ASN A 65 3.60 0.67 -32.94
N VAL A 66 3.79 0.53 -34.25
CA VAL A 66 2.74 0.70 -35.26
C VAL A 66 1.58 -0.27 -35.04
N ILE A 67 1.83 -1.52 -34.67
CA ILE A 67 0.79 -2.54 -34.51
C ILE A 67 -0.15 -2.16 -33.35
N SER A 68 0.43 -1.91 -32.17
CA SER A 68 -0.35 -1.51 -31.00
C SER A 68 -1.05 -0.16 -31.23
N THR A 69 -0.37 0.80 -31.86
CA THR A 69 -0.95 2.11 -32.17
C THR A 69 -2.16 1.98 -33.10
N LEU A 70 -2.06 1.18 -34.17
CA LEU A 70 -3.18 0.96 -35.07
C LEU A 70 -4.37 0.32 -34.35
N ALA A 71 -4.15 -0.68 -33.50
CA ALA A 71 -5.23 -1.28 -32.70
C ALA A 71 -5.90 -0.23 -31.79
N LEU A 72 -5.09 0.58 -31.10
CA LEU A 72 -5.53 1.62 -30.18
C LEU A 72 -6.19 2.83 -30.86
N THR A 73 -6.06 3.00 -32.18
CA THR A 73 -6.71 4.11 -32.92
C THR A 73 -7.86 3.64 -33.79
N VAL A 74 -7.73 2.49 -34.45
CA VAL A 74 -8.76 1.97 -35.38
C VAL A 74 -9.99 1.51 -34.62
N VAL A 75 -9.83 0.82 -33.49
CA VAL A 75 -10.98 0.33 -32.70
C VAL A 75 -11.84 1.49 -32.17
N PRO A 76 -11.27 2.53 -31.51
CA PRO A 76 -12.06 3.71 -31.14
C PRO A 76 -12.70 4.41 -32.34
N ALA A 77 -11.99 4.55 -33.47
CA ALA A 77 -12.54 5.17 -34.67
C ALA A 77 -13.75 4.39 -35.21
N LEU A 78 -13.70 3.06 -35.21
CA LEU A 78 -14.83 2.20 -35.56
C LEU A 78 -15.99 2.36 -34.57
N ALA A 79 -15.70 2.43 -33.27
CA ALA A 79 -16.73 2.63 -32.24
C ALA A 79 -17.45 3.97 -32.41
N ILE A 80 -16.70 5.06 -32.63
CA ILE A 80 -17.24 6.41 -32.88
C ILE A 80 -18.06 6.43 -34.17
N TYR A 81 -17.52 5.91 -35.26
CA TYR A 81 -18.25 5.80 -36.52
C TYR A 81 -19.54 4.98 -36.36
N GLY A 82 -19.47 3.88 -35.62
CA GLY A 82 -20.61 3.04 -35.26
C GLY A 82 -21.69 3.81 -34.52
N ALA A 83 -21.32 4.59 -33.51
CA ALA A 83 -22.23 5.41 -32.71
C ALA A 83 -23.00 6.43 -33.56
N PHE A 84 -22.39 7.00 -34.61
CA PHE A 84 -23.05 7.95 -35.50
C PHE A 84 -23.85 7.31 -36.65
N THR A 85 -23.52 6.08 -37.06
CA THR A 85 -24.06 5.48 -38.29
C THR A 85 -24.90 4.24 -38.07
N THR A 86 -25.03 3.77 -36.83
CA THR A 86 -25.73 2.52 -36.52
C THR A 86 -26.70 2.74 -35.38
N GLN A 87 -27.99 2.52 -35.64
CA GLN A 87 -29.01 2.57 -34.62
C GLN A 87 -28.86 1.36 -33.68
N ILE A 88 -28.73 1.62 -32.38
CA ILE A 88 -28.58 0.55 -31.39
C ILE A 88 -29.94 -0.10 -31.09
N LYS A 89 -30.05 -1.41 -31.28
CA LYS A 89 -31.15 -2.21 -30.73
C LYS A 89 -30.86 -2.53 -29.27
N TRP A 90 -31.89 -2.57 -28.43
CA TRP A 90 -31.71 -2.83 -26.99
C TRP A 90 -31.11 -4.22 -26.71
N GLN A 91 -31.42 -5.23 -27.54
CA GLN A 91 -30.82 -6.56 -27.44
C GLN A 91 -29.30 -6.51 -27.69
N THR A 92 -28.87 -5.73 -28.67
CA THR A 92 -27.46 -5.49 -28.97
C THR A 92 -26.77 -4.71 -27.86
N ALA A 93 -27.45 -3.73 -27.27
CA ALA A 93 -26.94 -3.00 -26.12
C ALA A 93 -26.69 -3.95 -24.93
N LEU A 94 -27.70 -4.75 -24.57
CA LEU A 94 -27.59 -5.74 -23.50
C LEU A 94 -26.49 -6.77 -23.79
N TRP A 95 -26.43 -7.27 -25.03
CA TRP A 95 -25.39 -8.19 -25.46
C TRP A 95 -23.99 -7.58 -25.36
N SER A 96 -23.82 -6.32 -25.75
CA SER A 96 -22.54 -5.61 -25.64
C SER A 96 -22.08 -5.53 -24.18
N VAL A 97 -22.99 -5.29 -23.24
CA VAL A 97 -22.70 -5.26 -21.80
C VAL A 97 -22.37 -6.65 -21.26
N ILE A 98 -23.15 -7.68 -21.61
CA ILE A 98 -22.85 -9.06 -21.19
C ILE A 98 -21.48 -9.49 -21.73
N TYR A 99 -21.20 -9.18 -22.99
CA TYR A 99 -19.94 -9.53 -23.63
C TYR A 99 -18.75 -8.73 -23.09
N TYR A 100 -18.98 -7.47 -22.67
CA TYR A 100 -18.01 -6.68 -21.90
C TYR A 100 -17.60 -7.41 -20.63
N PHE A 101 -18.56 -7.84 -19.80
CA PHE A 101 -18.23 -8.56 -18.56
C PHE A 101 -17.60 -9.93 -18.81
N TYR A 102 -18.04 -10.67 -19.84
CA TYR A 102 -17.42 -11.95 -20.19
C TYR A 102 -15.96 -11.80 -20.61
N THR A 103 -15.66 -10.84 -21.50
CA THR A 103 -14.28 -10.58 -21.94
C THR A 103 -13.42 -10.03 -20.80
N GLY A 104 -14.00 -9.17 -19.95
CA GLY A 104 -13.38 -8.71 -18.70
C GLY A 104 -13.02 -9.88 -17.76
N LEU A 105 -13.95 -10.82 -17.52
CA LEU A 105 -13.67 -12.05 -16.74
C LEU A 105 -12.56 -12.90 -17.36
N GLY A 106 -12.45 -12.93 -18.69
CA GLY A 106 -11.33 -13.56 -19.37
C GLY A 106 -9.97 -12.99 -18.98
N ILE A 107 -9.89 -11.67 -18.75
CA ILE A 107 -8.69 -11.00 -18.25
C ILE A 107 -8.56 -11.22 -16.73
N THR A 108 -9.57 -10.86 -15.94
CA THR A 108 -9.49 -10.83 -14.47
C THR A 108 -9.46 -12.22 -13.83
N ALA A 109 -10.43 -13.09 -14.13
CA ALA A 109 -10.45 -14.46 -13.60
C ALA A 109 -9.38 -15.32 -14.31
N GLY A 110 -9.23 -15.17 -15.62
CA GLY A 110 -8.29 -15.92 -16.43
C GLY A 110 -6.85 -15.40 -16.35
N TYR A 111 -6.51 -14.42 -17.19
CA TYR A 111 -5.12 -14.02 -17.45
C TYR A 111 -4.39 -13.60 -16.18
N HIS A 112 -5.10 -12.89 -15.32
CA HIS A 112 -4.63 -12.34 -14.08
C HIS A 112 -4.61 -13.37 -12.95
N ARG A 113 -5.76 -13.75 -12.40
CA ARG A 113 -5.84 -14.57 -11.19
C ARG A 113 -5.43 -16.04 -11.43
N LEU A 114 -5.92 -16.67 -12.49
CA LEU A 114 -5.61 -18.08 -12.80
C LEU A 114 -4.17 -18.26 -13.32
N TRP A 115 -3.80 -17.56 -14.40
CA TRP A 115 -2.52 -17.83 -15.06
C TRP A 115 -1.36 -16.98 -14.54
N ALA A 116 -1.52 -15.67 -14.31
CA ALA A 116 -0.41 -14.86 -13.81
C ALA A 116 -0.10 -15.15 -12.33
N HIS A 117 -1.13 -15.25 -11.48
CA HIS A 117 -0.97 -15.39 -10.03
C HIS A 117 -1.18 -16.79 -9.46
N ARG A 118 -1.77 -17.71 -10.24
CA ARG A 118 -2.04 -19.09 -9.79
C ARG A 118 -2.81 -19.12 -8.47
N SER A 119 -3.80 -18.24 -8.34
CA SER A 119 -4.59 -18.07 -7.12
C SER A 119 -5.71 -19.11 -6.97
N TYR A 120 -6.00 -19.87 -8.04
CA TYR A 120 -6.88 -21.04 -8.00
C TYR A 120 -6.55 -22.00 -9.15
N THR A 121 -7.15 -23.19 -9.12
CA THR A 121 -7.08 -24.19 -10.19
C THR A 121 -8.42 -24.25 -10.91
N ALA A 122 -8.40 -24.32 -12.24
CA ALA A 122 -9.59 -24.41 -13.09
C ALA A 122 -9.66 -25.73 -13.84
N SER A 123 -10.86 -26.29 -14.00
CA SER A 123 -11.13 -27.42 -14.88
C SER A 123 -10.86 -27.05 -16.35
N LEU A 124 -10.63 -28.04 -17.22
CA LEU A 124 -10.38 -27.78 -18.64
C LEU A 124 -11.49 -26.95 -19.32
N PRO A 125 -12.80 -27.24 -19.11
CA PRO A 125 -13.86 -26.40 -19.68
C PRO A 125 -13.76 -24.93 -19.24
N LEU A 126 -13.48 -24.68 -17.96
CA LEU A 126 -13.33 -23.32 -17.45
C LEU A 126 -12.09 -22.62 -18.02
N GLN A 127 -10.98 -23.34 -18.18
CA GLN A 127 -9.77 -22.81 -18.82
C GLN A 127 -10.05 -22.37 -20.27
N TYR A 128 -10.72 -23.20 -21.08
CA TYR A 128 -11.09 -22.81 -22.45
C TYR A 128 -12.08 -21.64 -22.49
N PHE A 129 -13.07 -21.64 -21.60
CA PHE A 129 -14.04 -20.54 -21.48
C PHE A 129 -13.35 -19.19 -21.21
N LEU A 130 -12.41 -19.16 -20.25
CA LEU A 130 -11.65 -17.96 -19.90
C LEU A 130 -10.62 -17.59 -20.98
N ALA A 131 -9.98 -18.58 -21.62
CA ALA A 131 -9.01 -18.35 -22.70
C ALA A 131 -9.67 -17.69 -23.93
N LEU A 132 -10.89 -18.12 -24.28
CA LEU A 132 -11.70 -17.52 -25.33
C LEU A 132 -12.15 -16.11 -24.95
N GLY A 133 -12.59 -15.90 -23.71
CA GLY A 133 -12.99 -14.59 -23.20
C GLY A 133 -11.84 -13.58 -23.25
N GLY A 134 -10.66 -13.95 -22.75
CA GLY A 134 -9.48 -13.09 -22.78
C GLY A 134 -8.97 -12.84 -24.19
N SER A 135 -9.16 -13.79 -25.12
CA SER A 135 -8.87 -13.54 -26.54
C SER A 135 -9.80 -12.49 -27.14
N GLY A 136 -11.06 -12.43 -26.70
CA GLY A 136 -12.02 -11.39 -27.09
C GLY A 136 -11.68 -9.98 -26.57
N ALA A 137 -10.84 -9.87 -25.55
CA ALA A 137 -10.31 -8.60 -25.03
C ALA A 137 -9.11 -8.08 -25.84
N VAL A 138 -8.44 -8.92 -26.65
CA VAL A 138 -7.37 -8.50 -27.58
C VAL A 138 -6.19 -7.79 -26.87
N GLU A 139 -5.71 -8.36 -25.75
CA GLU A 139 -4.64 -7.77 -24.93
C GLU A 139 -3.32 -8.56 -24.97
N GLY A 140 -3.08 -9.32 -26.02
CA GLY A 140 -1.98 -10.30 -26.11
C GLY A 140 -2.39 -11.70 -25.65
N SER A 141 -1.60 -12.70 -26.03
CA SER A 141 -1.85 -14.09 -25.60
C SER A 141 -1.67 -14.23 -24.08
N ILE A 142 -2.26 -15.28 -23.48
CA ILE A 142 -2.10 -15.58 -22.04
C ILE A 142 -0.62 -15.56 -21.64
N LYS A 143 0.23 -16.26 -22.39
CA LYS A 143 1.68 -16.33 -22.10
C LYS A 143 2.36 -14.97 -22.09
N TRP A 144 2.04 -14.12 -23.07
CA TRP A 144 2.63 -12.78 -23.19
C TRP A 144 2.14 -11.84 -22.08
N TRP A 145 0.83 -11.83 -21.84
CA TRP A 145 0.19 -10.99 -20.83
C TRP A 145 0.69 -11.37 -19.43
N SER A 146 0.63 -12.65 -19.07
CA SER A 146 1.06 -13.12 -17.74
C SER A 146 2.56 -12.92 -17.51
N ARG A 147 3.42 -13.02 -18.54
CA ARG A 147 4.85 -12.67 -18.43
C ARG A 147 5.02 -11.18 -18.07
N GLY A 148 4.32 -10.30 -18.78
CA GLY A 148 4.35 -8.86 -18.53
C GLY A 148 3.87 -8.53 -17.12
N HIS A 149 2.75 -9.11 -16.71
CA HIS A 149 2.16 -8.90 -15.39
C HIS A 149 3.02 -9.41 -14.23
N ARG A 150 3.63 -10.60 -14.38
CA ARG A 150 4.60 -11.11 -13.39
C ARG A 150 5.84 -10.22 -13.28
N ALA A 151 6.32 -9.68 -14.40
CA ALA A 151 7.43 -8.72 -14.39
C ALA A 151 7.02 -7.41 -13.72
N HIS A 152 5.79 -6.92 -13.97
CA HIS A 152 5.25 -5.74 -13.30
C HIS A 152 5.27 -5.91 -11.78
N HIS A 153 4.68 -6.97 -11.21
CA HIS A 153 4.71 -7.20 -9.76
C HIS A 153 6.13 -7.31 -9.17
N ARG A 154 7.05 -7.96 -9.89
CA ARG A 154 8.40 -8.18 -9.39
C ARG A 154 9.23 -6.90 -9.38
N TYR A 155 8.95 -6.00 -10.30
CA TYR A 155 9.77 -4.82 -10.58
C TYR A 155 8.98 -3.51 -10.46
N THR A 156 7.84 -3.53 -9.76
CA THR A 156 6.90 -2.41 -9.61
C THR A 156 7.66 -1.11 -9.33
N ASP A 157 7.28 -0.05 -10.04
CA ASP A 157 7.89 1.29 -9.92
C ASP A 157 9.38 1.39 -10.25
N THR A 158 9.97 0.38 -10.89
CA THR A 158 11.34 0.46 -11.41
C THR A 158 11.36 0.59 -12.93
N ASP A 159 12.54 0.84 -13.51
CA ASP A 159 12.71 0.87 -14.96
C ASP A 159 12.57 -0.51 -15.64
N LEU A 160 12.56 -1.59 -14.87
CA LEU A 160 12.31 -2.95 -15.37
C LEU A 160 10.82 -3.31 -15.40
N ASP A 161 9.95 -2.49 -14.81
CA ASP A 161 8.50 -2.61 -14.94
C ASP A 161 8.07 -2.18 -16.37
N PRO A 162 7.41 -3.08 -17.14
CA PRO A 162 7.01 -2.80 -18.51
C PRO A 162 6.09 -1.57 -18.66
N TYR A 163 5.31 -1.21 -17.64
CA TYR A 163 4.34 -0.11 -17.69
C TYR A 163 4.34 0.74 -16.41
N SER A 164 5.54 0.92 -15.84
CA SER A 164 5.80 1.71 -14.62
C SER A 164 5.00 3.01 -14.53
N ALA A 165 4.25 3.16 -13.44
CA ALA A 165 3.50 4.37 -13.11
C ALA A 165 4.40 5.58 -12.84
N GLN A 166 5.68 5.36 -12.48
CA GLN A 166 6.68 6.42 -12.26
C GLN A 166 6.96 7.25 -13.52
N LYS A 167 6.66 6.72 -14.71
CA LYS A 167 6.79 7.45 -15.99
C LYS A 167 5.60 8.36 -16.28
N GLY A 168 4.62 8.43 -15.38
CA GLY A 168 3.46 9.31 -15.47
C GLY A 168 2.16 8.57 -15.84
N PHE A 169 1.03 9.16 -15.46
CA PHE A 169 -0.31 8.59 -15.67
C PHE A 169 -0.58 8.18 -17.13
N TRP A 170 -0.31 9.07 -18.09
CA TRP A 170 -0.56 8.79 -19.52
C TRP A 170 0.38 7.73 -20.08
N TRP A 171 1.59 7.63 -19.54
CA TRP A 171 2.52 6.58 -19.92
C TRP A 171 1.98 5.21 -19.52
N SER A 172 1.60 5.03 -18.25
CA SER A 172 1.11 3.74 -17.76
C SER A 172 -0.30 3.40 -18.27
N HIS A 173 -1.12 4.40 -18.64
CA HIS A 173 -2.42 4.18 -19.27
C HIS A 173 -2.29 3.67 -20.71
N ILE A 174 -1.54 4.37 -21.58
CA ILE A 174 -1.49 4.03 -23.02
C ILE A 174 -0.10 4.20 -23.65
N GLY A 175 0.73 5.11 -23.13
CA GLY A 175 2.01 5.46 -23.74
C GLY A 175 2.98 4.28 -23.89
N TRP A 176 3.01 3.37 -22.93
CA TRP A 176 3.86 2.17 -22.95
C TRP A 176 3.55 1.21 -24.11
N MET A 177 2.33 1.25 -24.66
CA MET A 177 1.94 0.45 -25.83
C MET A 177 2.24 1.17 -27.14
N VAL A 178 2.12 2.51 -27.16
CA VAL A 178 2.33 3.34 -28.34
C VAL A 178 3.82 3.47 -28.67
N VAL A 179 4.68 3.59 -27.65
CA VAL A 179 6.13 3.72 -27.83
C VAL A 179 6.77 2.33 -27.71
N LYS A 180 7.67 1.99 -28.64
CA LYS A 180 8.46 0.76 -28.57
C LYS A 180 9.20 0.68 -27.23
N PRO A 181 9.27 -0.51 -26.59
CA PRO A 181 10.01 -0.69 -25.35
C PRO A 181 11.42 -0.14 -25.47
N ARG A 182 11.78 0.77 -24.56
CA ARG A 182 13.09 1.44 -24.58
C ARG A 182 14.17 0.66 -23.83
N ARG A 183 13.75 -0.37 -23.11
CA ARG A 183 14.56 -1.30 -22.33
C ARG A 183 13.90 -2.66 -22.34
N THR A 184 14.69 -3.69 -22.09
CA THR A 184 14.18 -5.04 -21.92
C THR A 184 13.43 -5.12 -20.58
N PRO A 185 12.13 -5.47 -20.57
CA PRO A 185 11.40 -5.65 -19.31
C PRO A 185 12.05 -6.73 -18.45
N GLY A 186 11.89 -6.62 -17.13
CA GLY A 186 12.48 -7.55 -16.19
C GLY A 186 12.08 -9.03 -16.43
N VAL A 187 12.92 -9.94 -15.95
CA VAL A 187 12.75 -11.38 -16.14
C VAL A 187 11.65 -11.92 -15.22
N ALA A 188 10.73 -12.67 -15.80
CA ALA A 188 9.67 -13.37 -15.09
C ALA A 188 9.63 -14.83 -15.54
N ASP A 189 9.51 -15.75 -14.57
CA ASP A 189 9.32 -17.17 -14.87
C ASP A 189 7.94 -17.39 -15.50
N VAL A 190 7.90 -18.23 -16.55
CA VAL A 190 6.72 -18.63 -17.32
C VAL A 190 6.78 -20.12 -17.71
N SER A 191 7.59 -20.90 -16.99
CA SER A 191 7.76 -22.34 -17.19
C SER A 191 6.43 -23.08 -17.06
N ASP A 192 5.64 -22.76 -16.04
CA ASP A 192 4.29 -23.29 -15.79
C ASP A 192 3.30 -22.99 -16.93
N LEU A 193 3.38 -21.80 -17.52
CA LEU A 193 2.55 -21.42 -18.68
C LEU A 193 2.97 -22.17 -19.95
N SER A 194 4.25 -22.53 -20.05
CA SER A 194 4.80 -23.22 -21.23
C SER A 194 4.43 -24.69 -21.27
N VAL A 195 4.08 -25.30 -20.13
CA VAL A 195 3.60 -26.69 -20.07
C VAL A 195 2.08 -26.81 -20.13
N ASN A 196 1.31 -25.74 -19.90
CA ASN A 196 -0.15 -25.78 -19.97
C ASN A 196 -0.64 -25.87 -21.44
N GLU A 197 -1.37 -26.94 -21.77
CA GLU A 197 -1.87 -27.19 -23.13
C GLU A 197 -2.86 -26.13 -23.65
N VAL A 198 -3.74 -25.61 -22.78
CA VAL A 198 -4.69 -24.56 -23.17
C VAL A 198 -3.95 -23.27 -23.49
N VAL A 199 -2.94 -22.92 -22.70
CA VAL A 199 -2.10 -21.73 -22.95
C VAL A 199 -1.31 -21.89 -24.25
N LYS A 200 -0.71 -23.06 -24.50
CA LYS A 200 -0.02 -23.36 -25.76
C LYS A 200 -0.94 -23.26 -26.97
N TRP A 201 -2.12 -23.86 -26.89
CA TRP A 201 -3.15 -23.79 -27.93
C TRP A 201 -3.55 -22.32 -28.20
N GLN A 202 -3.88 -21.58 -27.14
CA GLN A 202 -4.33 -20.20 -27.26
C GLN A 202 -3.23 -19.31 -27.85
N HIS A 203 -1.98 -19.47 -27.42
CA HIS A 203 -0.85 -18.72 -27.95
C HIS A 203 -0.59 -19.03 -29.43
N ARG A 204 -0.66 -20.30 -29.83
CA ARG A 204 -0.48 -20.74 -31.22
C ARG A 204 -1.56 -20.18 -32.16
N TRP A 205 -2.81 -20.16 -31.72
CA TRP A 205 -3.96 -19.74 -32.52
C TRP A 205 -4.38 -18.29 -32.28
N TYR A 206 -3.59 -17.53 -31.53
CA TYR A 206 -4.01 -16.25 -30.96
C TYR A 206 -4.57 -15.26 -31.98
N VAL A 207 -3.90 -15.10 -33.12
CA VAL A 207 -4.33 -14.16 -34.18
C VAL A 207 -5.72 -14.49 -34.71
N TYR A 208 -6.06 -15.78 -34.85
CA TYR A 208 -7.39 -16.19 -35.29
C TYR A 208 -8.43 -16.01 -34.17
N LEU A 209 -8.04 -16.30 -32.93
CA LEU A 209 -8.91 -16.16 -31.76
C LEU A 209 -9.29 -14.71 -31.48
N ILE A 210 -8.39 -13.74 -31.66
CA ILE A 210 -8.72 -12.32 -31.47
C ILE A 210 -9.69 -11.79 -32.52
N VAL A 211 -9.60 -12.25 -33.78
CA VAL A 211 -10.56 -11.88 -34.83
C VAL A 211 -11.90 -12.57 -34.56
N GLY A 212 -11.85 -13.86 -34.25
CA GLY A 212 -12.99 -14.70 -33.94
C GLY A 212 -13.79 -14.18 -32.75
N MET A 213 -13.16 -14.04 -31.59
CA MET A 213 -13.83 -13.61 -30.35
C MET A 213 -13.96 -12.09 -30.27
N GLY A 214 -13.02 -11.32 -30.81
CA GLY A 214 -13.07 -9.86 -30.72
C GLY A 214 -14.15 -9.23 -31.60
N PHE A 215 -14.46 -9.81 -32.78
CA PHE A 215 -15.41 -9.20 -33.72
C PHE A 215 -16.43 -10.20 -34.30
N VAL A 216 -15.99 -11.36 -34.78
CA VAL A 216 -16.88 -12.28 -35.52
C VAL A 216 -17.98 -12.83 -34.62
N PHE A 217 -17.62 -13.39 -33.47
CA PHE A 217 -18.55 -13.99 -32.52
C PHE A 217 -19.62 -13.00 -32.03
N PRO A 218 -19.28 -11.82 -31.46
CA PRO A 218 -20.32 -10.89 -31.01
C PRO A 218 -21.20 -10.38 -32.15
N THR A 219 -20.65 -10.26 -33.36
CA THR A 219 -21.40 -9.88 -34.58
C THR A 219 -22.40 -10.96 -34.98
N LEU A 220 -21.97 -12.22 -35.02
CA LEU A 220 -22.82 -13.35 -35.41
C LEU A 220 -23.92 -13.61 -34.39
N VAL A 221 -23.66 -13.47 -33.09
CA VAL A 221 -24.70 -13.61 -32.05
C VAL A 221 -25.82 -12.59 -32.28
N ALA A 222 -25.49 -11.32 -32.50
CA ALA A 222 -26.49 -10.28 -32.75
C ALA A 222 -27.20 -10.45 -34.11
N GLY A 223 -26.44 -10.82 -35.13
CA GLY A 223 -26.94 -11.03 -36.48
C GLY A 223 -27.89 -12.22 -36.60
N LEU A 224 -27.51 -13.37 -36.07
CA LEU A 224 -28.32 -14.60 -36.10
C LEU A 224 -29.43 -14.59 -35.06
N GLY A 225 -29.22 -13.94 -33.91
CA GLY A 225 -30.20 -13.90 -32.82
C GLY A 225 -31.37 -12.95 -33.09
N TRP A 226 -31.09 -11.72 -33.52
CA TRP A 226 -32.14 -10.69 -33.72
C TRP A 226 -31.90 -9.79 -34.95
N GLY A 227 -31.15 -10.29 -35.94
CA GLY A 227 -30.99 -9.65 -37.24
C GLY A 227 -30.18 -8.35 -37.20
N ASP A 228 -29.26 -8.18 -36.25
CA ASP A 228 -28.48 -6.94 -36.09
C ASP A 228 -26.96 -7.16 -36.21
N TYR A 229 -26.52 -7.61 -37.39
CA TYR A 229 -25.08 -7.79 -37.69
C TYR A 229 -24.31 -6.47 -37.54
N ARG A 230 -24.88 -5.36 -38.02
CA ARG A 230 -24.21 -4.06 -37.99
C ARG A 230 -24.04 -3.57 -36.55
N GLY A 231 -25.07 -3.67 -35.72
CA GLY A 231 -24.97 -3.34 -34.30
C GLY A 231 -24.02 -4.28 -33.54
N GLY A 232 -24.05 -5.58 -33.85
CA GLY A 232 -23.11 -6.55 -33.28
C GLY A 232 -21.65 -6.21 -33.57
N PHE A 233 -21.33 -5.77 -34.78
CA PHE A 233 -19.97 -5.36 -35.15
C PHE A 233 -19.53 -4.07 -34.46
N PHE A 234 -20.35 -3.01 -34.52
CA PHE A 234 -19.96 -1.70 -34.01
C PHE A 234 -20.07 -1.57 -32.49
N PHE A 235 -21.12 -2.09 -31.87
CA PHE A 235 -21.31 -1.98 -30.42
C PHE A 235 -20.70 -3.16 -29.67
N ALA A 236 -21.11 -4.39 -29.98
CA ALA A 236 -20.62 -5.58 -29.25
C ALA A 236 -19.18 -5.97 -29.65
N GLY A 237 -18.73 -5.58 -30.85
CA GLY A 237 -17.35 -5.65 -31.32
C GLY A 237 -16.53 -4.44 -30.90
N ALA A 238 -16.62 -3.35 -31.66
CA ALA A 238 -15.71 -2.20 -31.53
C ALA A 238 -15.88 -1.40 -30.22
N ALA A 239 -17.09 -0.92 -29.91
CA ALA A 239 -17.31 -0.08 -28.72
C ALA A 239 -17.02 -0.84 -27.43
N ARG A 240 -17.47 -2.08 -27.32
CA ARG A 240 -17.16 -2.94 -26.18
C ARG A 240 -15.65 -3.16 -26.03
N LEU A 241 -14.91 -3.37 -27.12
CA LEU A 241 -13.44 -3.51 -27.08
C LEU A 241 -12.75 -2.23 -26.57
N LEU A 242 -13.21 -1.07 -27.04
CA LEU A 242 -12.76 0.24 -26.54
C LEU A 242 -12.93 0.34 -25.02
N PHE A 243 -14.11 0.00 -24.49
CA PHE A 243 -14.36 0.07 -23.05
C PHE A 243 -13.53 -0.94 -22.26
N VAL A 244 -13.37 -2.18 -22.74
CA VAL A 244 -12.53 -3.19 -22.08
C VAL A 244 -11.07 -2.72 -22.00
N HIS A 245 -10.53 -2.19 -23.11
CA HIS A 245 -9.17 -1.66 -23.12
C HIS A 245 -8.96 -0.56 -22.10
N HIS A 246 -9.81 0.47 -22.08
CA HIS A 246 -9.67 1.53 -21.09
C HIS A 246 -9.92 1.07 -19.65
N SER A 247 -10.80 0.09 -19.46
CA SER A 247 -11.00 -0.58 -18.17
C SER A 247 -9.70 -1.22 -17.68
N THR A 248 -9.05 -2.03 -18.51
CA THR A 248 -7.77 -2.66 -18.14
C THR A 248 -6.66 -1.61 -17.95
N PHE A 249 -6.58 -0.60 -18.81
CA PHE A 249 -5.55 0.44 -18.73
C PHE A 249 -5.66 1.29 -17.46
N CYS A 250 -6.88 1.45 -16.91
CA CYS A 250 -7.10 2.07 -15.61
C CYS A 250 -6.43 1.28 -14.47
N VAL A 251 -6.23 -0.04 -14.59
CA VAL A 251 -5.48 -0.82 -13.58
C VAL A 251 -4.03 -0.34 -13.51
N ASN A 252 -3.36 -0.18 -14.65
CA ASN A 252 -1.97 0.27 -14.71
C ASN A 252 -1.79 1.76 -14.37
N SER A 253 -2.86 2.56 -14.46
CA SER A 253 -2.82 4.01 -14.30
C SER A 253 -3.60 4.46 -13.08
N LEU A 254 -4.93 4.51 -13.16
CA LEU A 254 -5.78 4.96 -12.06
C LEU A 254 -5.51 4.21 -10.75
N ALA A 255 -5.29 2.90 -10.78
CA ALA A 255 -5.01 2.09 -9.59
C ALA A 255 -3.61 2.33 -8.99
N HIS A 256 -2.73 3.06 -9.66
CA HIS A 256 -1.43 3.51 -9.15
C HIS A 256 -1.41 4.99 -8.78
N TRP A 257 -2.53 5.70 -8.87
CA TRP A 257 -2.61 7.16 -8.66
C TRP A 257 -3.72 7.56 -7.69
N LEU A 258 -4.88 6.90 -7.75
CA LEU A 258 -6.06 7.22 -6.95
C LEU A 258 -6.29 6.15 -5.88
N GLY A 259 -6.38 6.56 -4.61
CA GLY A 259 -6.78 5.69 -3.52
C GLY A 259 -5.91 5.77 -2.28
N GLU A 260 -5.99 4.73 -1.46
CA GLU A 260 -5.27 4.60 -0.19
C GLU A 260 -4.25 3.46 -0.26
N THR A 261 -3.33 3.42 0.70
CA THR A 261 -2.31 2.36 0.86
C THR A 261 -2.50 1.62 2.19
N PRO A 262 -3.61 0.88 2.38
CA PRO A 262 -3.93 0.25 3.66
C PRO A 262 -3.00 -0.91 4.05
N PHE A 263 -2.19 -1.46 3.14
CA PHE A 263 -1.34 -2.63 3.39
C PHE A 263 0.16 -2.33 3.29
N ASP A 264 0.61 -1.56 2.30
CA ASP A 264 2.01 -1.12 2.15
C ASP A 264 2.09 0.18 1.34
N ASP A 265 2.99 1.10 1.70
CA ASP A 265 3.18 2.41 1.04
C ASP A 265 4.55 2.56 0.35
N LYS A 266 5.30 1.46 0.13
CA LYS A 266 6.61 1.51 -0.54
C LYS A 266 6.48 1.70 -2.05
N HIS A 267 5.36 1.24 -2.62
CA HIS A 267 5.07 1.32 -4.04
C HIS A 267 3.77 2.09 -4.29
N SER A 268 3.54 2.44 -5.54
CA SER A 268 2.42 3.25 -6.03
C SER A 268 1.02 2.59 -6.09
N PRO A 269 0.81 1.26 -6.05
CA PRO A 269 -0.52 0.65 -6.04
C PRO A 269 -1.42 1.16 -4.91
N ARG A 270 -2.69 1.44 -5.22
CA ARG A 270 -3.68 2.01 -4.31
C ARG A 270 -5.01 1.28 -4.37
N ASP A 271 -5.69 1.25 -3.21
CA ASP A 271 -7.05 0.75 -3.08
C ASP A 271 -8.06 1.87 -3.30
N HIS A 272 -8.98 1.69 -4.25
CA HIS A 272 -10.06 2.63 -4.47
C HIS A 272 -11.31 2.00 -5.10
N TRP A 273 -12.48 2.25 -4.52
CA TRP A 273 -13.73 1.63 -4.97
C TRP A 273 -14.21 2.10 -6.35
N ILE A 274 -13.96 3.36 -6.74
CA ILE A 274 -14.26 3.84 -8.10
C ILE A 274 -13.37 3.11 -9.11
N THR A 275 -12.10 2.90 -8.77
CA THR A 275 -11.18 2.13 -9.61
C THR A 275 -11.75 0.72 -9.76
N ALA A 276 -12.19 0.08 -8.67
CA ALA A 276 -12.77 -1.26 -8.74
C ALA A 276 -14.02 -1.32 -9.61
N LEU A 277 -14.86 -0.28 -9.60
CA LEU A 277 -16.04 -0.20 -10.46
C LEU A 277 -15.66 -0.16 -11.94
N VAL A 278 -14.71 0.71 -12.31
CA VAL A 278 -14.30 0.89 -13.71
C VAL A 278 -13.39 -0.23 -14.22
N THR A 279 -12.77 -1.01 -13.32
CA THR A 279 -11.86 -2.13 -13.65
C THR A 279 -12.43 -3.52 -13.35
N VAL A 280 -13.76 -3.65 -13.21
CA VAL A 280 -14.42 -4.97 -13.01
C VAL A 280 -13.88 -5.71 -11.76
N GLY A 281 -13.59 -4.96 -10.70
CA GLY A 281 -13.14 -5.47 -9.40
C GLY A 281 -11.65 -5.34 -9.12
N GLU A 282 -10.84 -4.89 -10.08
CA GLU A 282 -9.38 -4.88 -9.96
C GLU A 282 -8.79 -3.64 -9.26
N GLY A 283 -9.62 -2.86 -8.55
CA GLY A 283 -9.23 -1.57 -7.98
C GLY A 283 -8.77 -1.58 -6.53
N TYR A 284 -8.77 -2.72 -5.85
CA TYR A 284 -8.11 -2.87 -4.54
C TYR A 284 -6.64 -3.27 -4.76
N HIS A 285 -5.95 -2.40 -5.49
CA HIS A 285 -4.67 -2.71 -6.10
C HIS A 285 -3.51 -2.73 -5.10
N ASN A 286 -3.63 -2.01 -3.99
CA ASN A 286 -2.67 -2.09 -2.88
C ASN A 286 -2.72 -3.47 -2.23
N PHE A 287 -3.93 -3.98 -1.93
CA PHE A 287 -4.10 -5.35 -1.45
C PHE A 287 -3.51 -6.36 -2.44
N HIS A 288 -3.84 -6.20 -3.71
CA HIS A 288 -3.40 -7.10 -4.76
C HIS A 288 -1.88 -7.17 -4.93
N HIS A 289 -1.18 -6.03 -4.84
CA HIS A 289 0.29 -6.01 -4.94
C HIS A 289 0.97 -6.59 -3.71
N GLU A 290 0.40 -6.41 -2.53
CA GLU A 290 0.92 -6.98 -1.29
C GLU A 290 0.66 -8.50 -1.20
N PHE A 291 -0.52 -8.95 -1.63
CA PHE A 291 -0.97 -10.34 -1.51
C PHE A 291 -1.35 -10.96 -2.87
N PRO A 292 -0.42 -11.04 -3.85
CA PRO A 292 -0.74 -11.32 -5.25
C PRO A 292 -1.32 -12.71 -5.51
N GLN A 293 -1.10 -13.68 -4.61
CA GLN A 293 -1.65 -15.03 -4.75
C GLN A 293 -3.07 -15.19 -4.17
N ASP A 294 -3.64 -14.18 -3.50
CA ASP A 294 -5.04 -14.24 -3.08
C ASP A 294 -5.94 -14.22 -4.30
N PHE A 295 -6.97 -15.08 -4.33
CA PHE A 295 -7.91 -15.08 -5.45
C PHE A 295 -8.85 -13.86 -5.41
N ARG A 296 -8.91 -13.15 -4.27
CA ARG A 296 -9.71 -11.95 -4.07
C ARG A 296 -8.84 -10.72 -4.34
N ASN A 297 -9.38 -9.76 -5.07
CA ASN A 297 -8.81 -8.42 -5.07
C ASN A 297 -9.45 -7.63 -3.92
N ALA A 298 -10.76 -7.82 -3.72
CA ALA A 298 -11.49 -7.27 -2.59
C ALA A 298 -11.72 -8.29 -1.47
N ILE A 299 -11.10 -8.10 -0.29
CA ILE A 299 -11.18 -9.04 0.84
C ILE A 299 -12.52 -9.03 1.58
N GLN A 300 -13.23 -7.89 1.61
CA GLN A 300 -14.51 -7.79 2.31
C GLN A 300 -15.65 -8.29 1.42
N THR A 301 -16.69 -8.85 2.02
CA THR A 301 -17.81 -9.46 1.30
C THR A 301 -18.58 -8.45 0.44
N PHE A 302 -18.79 -7.23 0.95
CA PHE A 302 -19.55 -6.17 0.29
C PHE A 302 -18.74 -5.35 -0.72
N GLN A 303 -17.40 -5.45 -0.71
CA GLN A 303 -16.55 -4.74 -1.65
C GLN A 303 -16.74 -5.31 -3.07
N TYR A 304 -16.96 -4.40 -4.04
CA TYR A 304 -17.21 -4.73 -5.43
C TYR A 304 -16.02 -5.47 -6.06
N ASP A 305 -16.21 -6.75 -6.31
CA ASP A 305 -15.27 -7.63 -7.02
C ASP A 305 -16.09 -8.73 -7.71
N PRO A 306 -16.66 -8.46 -8.90
CA PRO A 306 -17.46 -9.44 -9.63
C PRO A 306 -16.66 -10.69 -10.00
N THR A 307 -15.35 -10.55 -10.18
CA THR A 307 -14.42 -11.66 -10.47
C THR A 307 -14.33 -12.63 -9.30
N LYS A 308 -14.23 -12.14 -8.06
CA LYS A 308 -14.28 -12.97 -6.84
C LYS A 308 -15.57 -13.77 -6.79
N TRP A 309 -16.72 -13.12 -7.02
CA TRP A 309 -18.02 -13.79 -6.99
C TRP A 309 -18.14 -14.84 -8.08
N PHE A 310 -17.66 -14.55 -9.29
CA PHE A 310 -17.60 -15.51 -10.39
C PHE A 310 -16.77 -16.75 -10.01
N ILE A 311 -15.56 -16.56 -9.46
CA ILE A 311 -14.69 -17.68 -9.05
C ILE A 311 -15.35 -18.52 -7.95
N ILE A 312 -16.03 -17.90 -6.98
CA ILE A 312 -16.79 -18.62 -5.93
C ILE A 312 -17.92 -19.47 -6.55
N VAL A 313 -18.68 -18.93 -7.50
CA VAL A 313 -19.72 -19.69 -8.20
C VAL A 313 -19.12 -20.85 -8.98
N MET A 314 -18.01 -20.64 -9.71
CA MET A 314 -17.31 -21.72 -10.41
C MET A 314 -16.79 -22.79 -9.44
N HIS A 315 -16.40 -22.39 -8.22
CA HIS A 315 -16.00 -23.32 -7.18
C HIS A 315 -17.16 -24.20 -6.72
N TRP A 316 -18.32 -23.60 -6.46
CA TRP A 316 -19.54 -24.34 -6.10
C TRP A 316 -20.01 -25.30 -7.19
N LEU A 317 -19.80 -24.95 -8.46
CA LEU A 317 -20.08 -25.82 -9.61
C LEU A 317 -19.01 -26.90 -9.84
N GLY A 318 -17.95 -26.95 -9.02
CA GLY A 318 -16.85 -27.91 -9.19
C GLY A 318 -15.91 -27.61 -10.36
N LEU A 319 -16.01 -26.43 -10.98
CA LEU A 319 -15.17 -26.00 -12.10
C LEU A 319 -13.90 -25.27 -11.65
N ALA A 320 -13.89 -24.74 -10.43
CA ALA A 320 -12.71 -24.16 -9.78
C ALA A 320 -12.41 -24.85 -8.44
N SER A 321 -11.13 -24.97 -8.08
CA SER A 321 -10.69 -25.57 -6.83
C SER A 321 -9.42 -24.91 -6.32
N GLN A 322 -9.01 -25.23 -5.08
CA GLN A 322 -7.78 -24.69 -4.46
C GLN A 322 -7.72 -23.15 -4.47
N LEU A 323 -8.83 -22.49 -4.16
CA LEU A 323 -8.90 -21.03 -4.04
C LEU A 323 -7.98 -20.59 -2.89
N LYS A 324 -6.92 -19.85 -3.22
CA LYS A 324 -5.93 -19.38 -2.27
C LYS A 324 -6.37 -18.09 -1.61
N THR A 325 -6.31 -18.06 -0.29
CA THR A 325 -6.50 -16.85 0.51
C THR A 325 -5.31 -16.70 1.43
N PHE A 326 -4.86 -15.46 1.65
CA PHE A 326 -3.86 -15.21 2.68
C PHE A 326 -4.50 -15.33 4.08
N PRO A 327 -3.74 -15.81 5.08
CA PRO A 327 -4.25 -15.89 6.45
C PRO A 327 -4.66 -14.50 6.96
N ASP A 328 -5.84 -14.39 7.58
CA ASP A 328 -6.38 -13.13 8.09
C ASP A 328 -5.41 -12.41 9.05
N ASN A 329 -4.60 -13.15 9.80
CA ASN A 329 -3.58 -12.58 10.68
C ASN A 329 -2.54 -11.76 9.92
N GLU A 330 -2.05 -12.27 8.78
CA GLU A 330 -1.02 -11.62 7.98
C GLU A 330 -1.57 -10.35 7.33
N ILE A 331 -2.80 -10.41 6.81
CA ILE A 331 -3.53 -9.28 6.24
C ILE A 331 -3.70 -8.18 7.29
N ARG A 332 -4.19 -8.54 8.49
CA ARG A 332 -4.39 -7.60 9.59
C ARG A 332 -3.06 -7.00 10.06
N ARG A 333 -1.98 -7.81 10.11
CA ARG A 333 -0.66 -7.33 10.52
C ARG A 333 -0.18 -6.21 9.60
N GLY A 334 -0.34 -6.34 8.27
CA GLY A 334 -0.04 -5.27 7.31
C GLY A 334 -0.85 -3.99 7.58
N GLN A 335 -2.16 -4.13 7.78
CA GLN A 335 -3.03 -2.99 8.10
C GLN A 335 -2.65 -2.29 9.41
N TYR A 336 -2.33 -3.05 10.45
CA TYR A 336 -1.89 -2.49 11.73
C TYR A 336 -0.54 -1.79 11.60
N ALA A 337 0.40 -2.34 10.83
CA ALA A 337 1.68 -1.70 10.57
C ALA A 337 1.50 -0.33 9.89
N MET A 338 0.62 -0.24 8.89
CA MET A 338 0.29 1.03 8.23
C MET A 338 -0.38 2.03 9.17
N LYS A 339 -1.27 1.58 10.06
CA LYS A 339 -1.87 2.43 11.09
C LYS A 339 -0.85 2.93 12.10
N LEU A 340 0.06 2.06 12.57
CA LEU A 340 1.14 2.46 13.48
C LEU A 340 2.06 3.49 12.82
N LYS A 341 2.37 3.30 11.53
CA LYS A 341 3.14 4.27 10.74
C LYS A 341 2.43 5.62 10.63
N ALA A 342 1.11 5.62 10.41
CA ALA A 342 0.31 6.84 10.37
C ALA A 342 0.29 7.56 11.73
N VAL A 343 0.04 6.81 12.82
CA VAL A 343 0.06 7.34 14.19
C VAL A 343 1.44 7.90 14.55
N ALA A 344 2.52 7.25 14.13
CA ALA A 344 3.88 7.74 14.35
C ALA A 344 4.12 9.08 13.64
N ARG A 345 3.70 9.21 12.37
CA ARG A 345 3.79 10.49 11.63
C ARG A 345 2.98 11.60 12.30
N GLU A 346 1.75 11.30 12.73
CA GLU A 346 0.92 12.27 13.46
C GLU A 346 1.55 12.64 14.81
N ALA A 347 2.16 11.67 15.51
CA ALA A 347 2.85 11.92 16.76
C ALA A 347 4.06 12.85 16.60
N ASP A 348 4.77 12.81 15.48
CA ASP A 348 5.89 13.72 15.20
C ASP A 348 5.44 15.18 15.03
N GLU A 349 4.18 15.41 14.64
CA GLU A 349 3.59 16.77 14.54
C GLU A 349 3.09 17.28 15.90
N ILE A 350 2.91 16.39 16.88
CA ILE A 350 2.42 16.72 18.22
C ILE A 350 3.58 17.11 19.12
N ARG A 351 3.38 18.19 19.89
CA ARG A 351 4.32 18.59 20.94
C ARG A 351 4.12 17.75 22.20
N TRP A 352 5.03 16.83 22.44
CA TRP A 352 5.02 15.99 23.64
C TRP A 352 5.71 16.69 24.84
N PRO A 353 5.26 16.42 26.08
CA PRO A 353 5.90 16.94 27.28
C PRO A 353 7.31 16.35 27.46
N LYS A 354 8.15 17.02 28.25
CA LYS A 354 9.49 16.52 28.58
C LYS A 354 9.40 15.14 29.24
N SER A 355 10.18 14.20 28.71
CA SER A 355 10.38 12.88 29.32
C SER A 355 11.08 13.02 30.67
N SER A 356 10.82 12.09 31.60
CA SER A 356 11.47 12.04 32.93
C SER A 356 12.99 12.02 32.85
N ASN A 357 13.56 11.41 31.80
CA ASN A 357 15.02 11.33 31.60
C ASN A 357 15.65 12.69 31.27
N HIS A 358 14.84 13.69 30.90
CA HIS A 358 15.31 15.05 30.61
C HIS A 358 14.87 16.05 31.70
N LEU A 359 14.39 15.55 32.84
CA LEU A 359 13.94 16.37 33.96
C LEU A 359 14.91 16.22 35.15
N PRO A 360 15.23 17.32 35.85
CA PRO A 360 16.00 17.29 37.09
C PRO A 360 15.40 16.38 38.15
N VAL A 361 16.26 15.68 38.90
CA VAL A 361 15.85 14.81 40.00
C VAL A 361 16.16 15.50 41.34
N LEU A 362 15.13 15.72 42.16
CA LEU A 362 15.24 16.44 43.44
C LEU A 362 14.82 15.56 44.61
N THR A 363 15.53 15.67 45.72
CA THR A 363 15.07 15.20 47.03
C THR A 363 13.83 15.97 47.49
N TRP A 364 13.13 15.45 48.50
CA TRP A 364 11.99 16.14 49.09
C TRP A 364 12.39 17.49 49.71
N ASP A 365 13.56 17.57 50.34
CA ASP A 365 14.06 18.80 50.96
C ASP A 365 14.39 19.88 49.91
N GLU A 366 15.04 19.49 48.80
CA GLU A 366 15.28 20.39 47.66
C GLU A 366 13.97 20.87 47.03
N PHE A 367 12.96 19.99 46.94
CA PHE A 367 11.62 20.35 46.50
C PHE A 367 10.95 21.38 47.44
N GLN A 368 11.02 21.17 48.77
CA GLN A 368 10.48 22.12 49.74
C GLN A 368 11.18 23.48 49.67
N GLU A 369 12.50 23.50 49.46
CA GLU A 369 13.26 24.73 49.26
C GLU A 369 12.79 25.48 48.00
N ALA A 370 12.62 24.75 46.89
CA ALA A 370 12.12 25.32 45.64
C ALA A 370 10.69 25.90 45.77
N CYS A 371 9.85 25.32 46.64
CA CYS A 371 8.48 25.80 46.90
C CYS A 371 8.43 27.18 47.57
N LYS A 372 9.52 27.65 48.18
CA LYS A 372 9.59 29.01 48.73
C LYS A 372 9.56 30.09 47.65
N THR A 373 10.00 29.75 46.44
CA THR A 373 10.13 30.71 45.32
C THR A 373 9.16 30.43 44.17
N ARG A 374 8.70 29.19 43.99
CA ARG A 374 7.79 28.77 42.91
C ARG A 374 6.54 28.08 43.48
N GLN A 375 5.41 28.19 42.79
CA GLN A 375 4.19 27.46 43.17
C GLN A 375 4.25 26.03 42.61
N LEU A 376 4.87 25.12 43.36
CA LEU A 376 5.10 23.75 42.93
C LEU A 376 4.19 22.75 43.66
N MET A 377 3.93 21.61 43.02
CA MET A 377 3.28 20.47 43.64
C MET A 377 3.75 19.15 43.01
N VAL A 378 3.66 18.06 43.77
CA VAL A 378 4.00 16.73 43.28
C VAL A 378 2.73 16.00 42.88
N ILE A 379 2.71 15.45 41.66
CA ILE A 379 1.63 14.56 41.20
C ILE A 379 2.30 13.39 40.49
N SER A 380 2.09 12.18 41.00
CA SER A 380 2.66 10.94 40.47
C SER A 380 4.18 11.03 40.29
N GLY A 381 4.89 11.54 41.30
CA GLY A 381 6.36 11.63 41.29
C GLY A 381 6.97 12.74 40.42
N TYR A 382 6.19 13.40 39.56
CA TYR A 382 6.63 14.58 38.83
C TYR A 382 6.38 15.85 39.65
N ILE A 383 7.34 16.75 39.63
CA ILE A 383 7.22 18.10 40.16
C ILE A 383 6.62 18.97 39.05
N HIS A 384 5.49 19.59 39.35
CA HIS A 384 4.78 20.48 38.44
C HIS A 384 4.84 21.91 38.95
N ASP A 385 5.19 22.85 38.07
CA ASP A 385 5.06 24.27 38.36
C ASP A 385 3.73 24.79 37.85
N VAL A 386 2.81 25.05 38.77
CA VAL A 386 1.44 25.49 38.46
C VAL A 386 1.28 26.99 38.58
N SER A 387 2.38 27.76 38.70
CA SER A 387 2.35 29.21 38.93
C SER A 387 1.51 29.97 37.91
N THR A 388 1.54 29.55 36.64
CA THR A 388 0.77 30.16 35.54
C THR A 388 -0.58 29.49 35.29
N PHE A 389 -0.80 28.27 35.80
CA PHE A 389 -2.02 27.50 35.56
C PHE A 389 -3.07 27.69 36.67
N ILE A 390 -2.64 28.05 37.87
CA ILE A 390 -3.48 28.04 39.06
C ILE A 390 -4.75 28.90 38.93
N ASP A 391 -4.70 29.97 38.15
CA ASP A 391 -5.84 30.86 37.89
C ASP A 391 -6.74 30.37 36.73
N GLU A 392 -6.20 29.52 35.86
CA GLU A 392 -6.90 28.91 34.71
C GLU A 392 -7.54 27.55 35.07
N HIS A 393 -7.28 27.03 36.28
CA HIS A 393 -7.77 25.74 36.70
C HIS A 393 -9.32 25.71 36.78
N PRO A 394 -10.02 24.81 36.06
CA PRO A 394 -11.49 24.80 36.01
C PRO A 394 -12.16 24.56 37.36
N GLY A 395 -11.53 23.82 38.27
CA GLY A 395 -12.01 23.63 39.64
C GLY A 395 -11.75 24.81 40.58
N GLY A 396 -11.15 25.89 40.06
CA GLY A 396 -10.84 27.11 40.78
C GLY A 396 -9.49 27.09 41.52
N ARG A 397 -8.97 28.29 41.76
CA ARG A 397 -7.68 28.58 42.43
C ARG A 397 -7.57 27.98 43.83
N ALA A 398 -8.68 27.96 44.58
CA ALA A 398 -8.67 27.57 46.00
C ALA A 398 -8.24 26.11 46.19
N LEU A 399 -8.68 25.20 45.32
CA LEU A 399 -8.36 23.78 45.43
C LEU A 399 -6.86 23.51 45.26
N ILE A 400 -6.21 24.17 44.28
CA ILE A 400 -4.77 24.02 44.04
C ILE A 400 -3.96 24.62 45.19
N LYS A 401 -4.33 25.80 45.70
CA LYS A 401 -3.61 26.46 46.79
C LYS A 401 -3.43 25.58 48.03
N THR A 402 -4.43 24.76 48.36
CA THR A 402 -4.36 23.86 49.52
C THR A 402 -3.32 22.74 49.37
N ARG A 403 -2.79 22.53 48.15
CA ARG A 403 -1.89 21.42 47.79
C ARG A 403 -0.50 21.87 47.33
N LEU A 404 -0.20 23.17 47.34
CA LEU A 404 1.14 23.68 47.05
C LEU A 404 2.16 23.15 48.07
N GLY A 405 3.34 22.78 47.58
CA GLY A 405 4.42 22.18 48.37
C GLY A 405 4.11 20.78 48.90
N ARG A 406 3.06 20.11 48.40
CA ARG A 406 2.64 18.79 48.85
C ARG A 406 2.47 17.82 47.68
N ASP A 407 2.33 16.56 48.03
CA ASP A 407 1.88 15.52 47.13
C ASP A 407 0.35 15.59 46.98
N ALA A 408 -0.10 15.78 45.75
CA ALA A 408 -1.51 15.87 45.38
C ALA A 408 -1.97 14.69 44.51
N THR A 409 -1.18 13.62 44.42
CA THR A 409 -1.49 12.43 43.59
C THR A 409 -2.89 11.88 43.91
N ASN A 410 -3.19 11.66 45.19
CA ASN A 410 -4.51 11.17 45.60
C ASN A 410 -5.64 12.17 45.37
N ALA A 411 -5.36 13.47 45.35
CA ALA A 411 -6.37 14.48 45.05
C ALA A 411 -6.65 14.59 43.54
N PHE A 412 -5.68 14.22 42.72
CA PHE A 412 -5.79 14.26 41.26
C PHE A 412 -6.38 12.97 40.66
N TYR A 413 -6.05 11.80 41.23
CA TYR A 413 -6.51 10.49 40.76
C TYR A 413 -7.54 9.80 41.67
N GLY A 414 -7.77 10.31 42.89
CA GLY A 414 -8.59 9.66 43.90
C GLY A 414 -9.82 10.46 44.32
N GLY A 415 -10.81 9.74 44.88
CA GLY A 415 -12.03 10.34 45.42
C GLY A 415 -13.03 10.76 44.33
N TYR A 416 -13.58 11.97 44.46
CA TYR A 416 -14.61 12.52 43.56
C TYR A 416 -14.05 13.06 42.23
N TYR A 417 -12.74 13.33 42.17
CA TYR A 417 -12.08 14.04 41.06
C TYR A 417 -11.14 13.10 40.30
N ASP A 418 -11.73 12.17 39.53
CA ASP A 418 -11.02 11.34 38.55
C ASP A 418 -10.77 12.17 37.28
N HIS A 419 -9.63 12.88 37.23
CA HIS A 419 -9.34 13.86 36.18
C HIS A 419 -9.23 13.20 34.79
N SER A 420 -9.82 13.85 33.79
CA SER A 420 -9.87 13.33 32.41
C SER A 420 -8.48 13.22 31.75
N ASN A 421 -8.39 12.46 30.66
CA ASN A 421 -7.16 12.38 29.84
C ASN A 421 -6.69 13.76 29.35
N GLY A 422 -7.62 14.67 29.05
CA GLY A 422 -7.30 16.05 28.67
C GLY A 422 -6.59 16.81 29.80
N ALA A 423 -7.07 16.67 31.03
CA ALA A 423 -6.43 17.28 32.21
C ALA A 423 -5.04 16.67 32.47
N ASN A 424 -4.87 15.36 32.28
CA ASN A 424 -3.56 14.70 32.36
C ASN A 424 -2.57 15.24 31.32
N ASN A 425 -3.01 15.43 30.07
CA ASN A 425 -2.18 15.98 28.99
C ASN A 425 -1.75 17.42 29.27
N VAL A 426 -2.66 18.25 29.79
CA VAL A 426 -2.35 19.63 30.20
C VAL A 426 -1.36 19.63 31.36
N LEU A 427 -1.62 18.83 32.41
CA LEU A 427 -0.74 18.73 33.58
C LEU A 427 0.69 18.35 33.18
N ALA A 428 0.85 17.41 32.25
CA ALA A 428 2.17 16.95 31.80
C ALA A 428 3.05 18.06 31.19
N GLN A 429 2.46 19.13 30.66
CA GLN A 429 3.20 20.28 30.12
C GLN A 429 3.83 21.16 31.21
N TYR A 430 3.34 21.05 32.45
CA TYR A 430 3.84 21.81 33.60
C TYR A 430 4.96 21.08 34.37
N ARG A 431 5.48 19.96 33.85
CA ARG A 431 6.56 19.19 34.48
C ARG A 431 7.89 19.95 34.46
N VAL A 432 8.51 20.08 35.62
CA VAL A 432 9.78 20.81 35.82
C VAL A 432 10.85 19.98 36.53
N GLY A 433 10.49 18.82 37.09
CA GLY A 433 11.40 17.91 37.77
C GLY A 433 10.73 16.58 38.14
N VAL A 434 11.49 15.70 38.77
CA VAL A 434 11.06 14.39 39.30
C VAL A 434 11.57 14.26 40.74
N ILE A 435 10.77 13.67 41.63
CA ILE A 435 11.19 13.39 43.01
C ILE A 435 12.11 12.16 43.07
N GLU A 436 13.20 12.27 43.82
CA GLU A 436 14.16 11.20 44.08
C GLU A 436 13.51 10.02 44.84
N GLY A 437 13.96 8.80 44.52
CA GLY A 437 13.41 7.55 45.07
C GLY A 437 12.36 6.90 44.18
N GLY A 438 11.85 7.65 43.21
CA GLY A 438 10.83 7.21 42.27
C GLY A 438 9.46 7.04 42.93
N TYR A 439 8.41 7.16 42.12
CA TYR A 439 7.04 7.10 42.61
C TYR A 439 6.30 5.97 41.91
N GLU A 440 5.62 5.13 42.68
CA GLU A 440 4.79 4.05 42.15
C GLU A 440 3.47 4.64 41.62
N VAL A 441 3.17 4.41 40.33
CA VAL A 441 1.99 5.00 39.72
C VAL A 441 1.08 3.93 39.12
N GLU A 442 -0.01 3.63 39.83
CA GLU A 442 -1.02 2.62 39.46
C GLU A 442 -1.66 2.90 38.08
N HIS A 443 -2.00 4.15 37.75
CA HIS A 443 -2.69 4.46 36.50
C HIS A 443 -1.80 4.30 35.26
N LEU A 444 -0.47 4.44 35.40
CA LEU A 444 0.49 4.21 34.31
C LEU A 444 0.70 2.73 34.02
N LYS A 445 0.26 1.81 34.90
CA LYS A 445 0.37 0.35 34.69
C LYS A 445 -0.34 -0.10 33.43
N ARG A 446 -1.55 0.43 33.16
CA ARG A 446 -2.34 0.05 31.96
C ARG A 446 -1.66 0.46 30.66
N PHE A 447 -1.13 1.69 30.60
CA PHE A 447 -0.42 2.19 29.43
C PHE A 447 0.95 1.53 29.24
N SER A 448 1.72 1.35 30.34
CA SER A 448 3.02 0.68 30.28
C SER A 448 2.85 -0.77 29.80
N LYS A 449 1.85 -1.48 30.34
CA LYS A 449 1.49 -2.82 29.90
C LYS A 449 1.08 -2.85 28.42
N LEU A 450 0.27 -1.90 27.96
CA LEU A 450 -0.11 -1.83 26.54
C LEU A 450 1.11 -1.64 25.63
N ILE A 451 2.06 -0.77 26.01
CA ILE A 451 3.30 -0.55 25.25
C ILE A 451 4.19 -1.80 25.30
N GLU A 452 4.28 -2.47 26.44
CA GLU A 452 5.02 -3.72 26.61
C GLU A 452 4.40 -4.85 25.80
N ASP A 453 3.09 -5.07 25.91
CA ASP A 453 2.32 -6.03 25.10
C ASP A 453 2.54 -5.74 23.59
N LEU A 454 2.60 -4.47 23.19
CA LEU A 454 2.88 -4.07 21.81
C LEU A 454 4.33 -4.37 21.39
N LYS A 455 5.31 -4.14 22.26
CA LYS A 455 6.73 -4.48 22.02
C LYS A 455 6.97 -6.00 22.00
N GLU A 456 6.39 -6.73 22.94
CA GLU A 456 6.45 -8.20 23.01
C GLU A 456 5.76 -8.84 21.81
N SER A 457 4.72 -8.19 21.25
CA SER A 457 4.08 -8.66 20.02
C SER A 457 4.94 -8.48 18.76
N GLY A 458 6.02 -7.69 18.82
CA GLY A 458 6.87 -7.36 17.67
C GLY A 458 6.20 -6.47 16.61
N ALA A 459 5.05 -5.87 16.93
CA ALA A 459 4.29 -5.04 15.99
C ALA A 459 5.04 -3.75 15.58
N ASP A 460 5.94 -3.27 16.43
CA ASP A 460 6.83 -2.14 16.16
C ASP A 460 7.87 -2.44 15.06
N GLY A 461 8.40 -3.67 15.02
CA GLY A 461 9.34 -4.11 13.99
C GLY A 461 8.73 -4.20 12.58
N VAL A 462 7.42 -4.39 12.47
CA VAL A 462 6.71 -4.53 11.19
C VAL A 462 6.44 -3.17 10.53
N ALA A 463 6.32 -2.09 11.30
CA ALA A 463 6.04 -0.74 10.78
C ALA A 463 7.25 -0.06 10.10
N GLY A 464 8.40 -0.75 10.01
CA GLY A 464 9.68 -0.17 9.63
C GLY A 464 10.29 0.58 10.82
N LYS A 465 11.63 0.63 10.90
CA LYS A 465 12.39 1.25 12.01
C LYS A 465 11.90 2.67 12.32
N SER A 466 10.91 2.83 13.19
CA SER A 466 10.73 4.08 13.95
C SER A 466 11.72 4.00 15.10
N ALA A 467 12.88 4.62 14.93
CA ALA A 467 13.92 4.68 15.94
C ALA A 467 13.45 5.35 17.26
N ASP A 468 12.25 5.94 17.27
CA ASP A 468 11.84 6.87 18.33
C ASP A 468 10.87 6.30 19.38
N LEU A 469 10.47 5.02 19.29
CA LEU A 469 9.79 4.33 20.40
C LEU A 469 10.75 3.82 21.49
N HIS A 470 12.05 4.13 21.37
CA HIS A 470 13.11 3.73 22.29
C HIS A 470 13.20 4.62 23.55
N GLY A 471 12.05 4.95 24.13
CA GLY A 471 11.96 5.47 25.49
C GLY A 471 12.04 4.32 26.50
N GLY A 472 13.16 4.23 27.22
CA GLY A 472 13.44 3.19 28.19
C GLY A 472 12.46 3.13 29.36
N ALA A 473 11.43 2.31 29.24
CA ALA A 473 10.72 1.73 30.37
C ALA A 473 11.10 0.25 30.45
N LYS A 474 12.09 -0.07 31.28
CA LYS A 474 12.24 -1.44 31.79
C LYS A 474 11.31 -1.58 32.98
N SER A 475 10.15 -2.21 32.80
CA SER A 475 9.24 -2.51 33.89
C SER A 475 9.28 -4.00 34.18
N SER A 476 10.03 -4.38 35.22
CA SER A 476 9.81 -5.69 35.85
C SER A 476 8.38 -5.70 36.42
N THR A 477 7.67 -6.79 36.15
CA THR A 477 6.29 -7.08 36.53
C THR A 477 5.99 -6.78 38.01
N ARG A 478 5.56 -5.54 38.33
CA ARG A 478 4.47 -5.19 39.27
C ARG A 478 4.28 -3.69 39.53
N THR A 479 5.23 -2.82 39.18
CA THR A 479 5.05 -1.37 39.34
C THR A 479 5.84 -0.54 38.33
N THR A 480 5.17 0.43 37.66
CA THR A 480 5.88 1.49 36.93
C THR A 480 6.39 2.52 37.93
N VAL A 481 7.70 2.56 38.13
CA VAL A 481 8.39 3.58 38.94
C VAL A 481 8.94 4.63 38.00
N ILE A 482 8.47 5.88 38.12
CA ILE A 482 9.07 6.99 37.37
C ILE A 482 10.45 7.26 37.98
N LYS A 483 11.50 7.08 37.19
CA LYS A 483 12.87 7.43 37.54
C LYS A 483 13.33 8.55 36.60
N GLY A 484 14.00 9.55 37.15
CA GLY A 484 14.75 10.50 36.33
C GLY A 484 16.16 9.99 36.06
N ASP A 485 16.88 10.68 35.18
CA ASP A 485 18.27 10.36 34.90
C ASP A 485 19.15 10.68 36.13
N PRO A 486 19.89 9.69 36.68
CA PRO A 486 20.80 9.93 37.81
C PRO A 486 21.82 11.06 37.56
N GLN A 487 22.17 11.34 36.30
CA GLN A 487 23.08 12.42 35.93
C GLN A 487 22.47 13.82 36.13
N LEU A 488 21.14 13.92 36.23
CA LEU A 488 20.41 15.17 36.43
C LEU A 488 20.01 15.39 37.90
N LYS A 489 20.63 14.66 38.83
CA LYS A 489 20.37 14.82 40.26
C LYS A 489 20.86 16.18 40.76
N SER A 490 20.02 16.86 41.55
CA SER A 490 20.26 18.20 42.10
C SER A 490 20.52 19.29 41.04
N ALA A 491 20.16 19.04 39.77
CA ALA A 491 20.18 20.07 38.74
C ALA A 491 19.07 21.12 38.99
N PRO A 492 19.24 22.38 38.55
CA PRO A 492 18.19 23.39 38.67
C PRO A 492 16.90 22.93 37.99
N LEU A 493 15.75 23.15 38.65
CA LEU A 493 14.45 22.85 38.08
C LEU A 493 14.31 23.45 36.69
N ALA A 494 13.79 22.67 35.75
CA ALA A 494 13.53 23.17 34.42
C ALA A 494 12.46 24.29 34.47
N ASP A 495 12.51 25.18 33.50
CA ASP A 495 11.37 26.06 33.25
C ASP A 495 10.21 25.26 32.66
N VAL A 496 8.99 25.72 32.93
CA VAL A 496 7.80 25.27 32.21
C VAL A 496 8.05 25.62 30.75
N ALA A 497 8.36 24.60 29.95
CA ALA A 497 8.89 24.82 28.63
C ALA A 497 7.90 25.61 27.78
N GLN A 498 6.62 25.22 27.79
CA GLN A 498 5.54 25.86 27.04
C GLN A 498 4.16 25.57 27.68
N PRO A 499 3.63 26.46 28.54
CA PRO A 499 2.30 26.27 29.11
C PRO A 499 1.23 26.35 28.01
N PRO A 500 0.20 25.47 28.02
CA PRO A 500 -0.89 25.57 27.07
C PRO A 500 -1.58 26.93 27.17
N THR A 501 -1.62 27.67 26.06
CA THR A 501 -2.31 28.96 25.99
C THR A 501 -3.80 28.75 25.74
N PHE A 502 -4.65 29.03 26.74
CA PHE A 502 -6.10 29.07 26.55
C PHE A 502 -6.47 30.35 25.82
N LYS A 503 -6.94 30.25 24.57
CA LYS A 503 -7.40 31.41 23.80
C LYS A 503 -8.78 31.82 24.29
N ASN A 504 -8.89 33.04 24.80
CA ASN A 504 -10.18 33.68 25.02
C ASN A 504 -10.80 34.04 23.66
N VAL A 505 -11.70 33.19 23.16
CA VAL A 505 -12.51 33.51 21.99
C VAL A 505 -13.57 34.51 22.44
N ARG A 506 -13.38 35.80 22.13
CA ARG A 506 -14.48 36.77 22.18
C ARG A 506 -15.47 36.39 21.09
N LEU A 507 -16.57 35.75 21.48
CA LEU A 507 -17.77 35.70 20.66
C LEU A 507 -18.34 37.12 20.63
N THR A 508 -17.89 37.95 19.68
CA THR A 508 -18.54 39.23 19.41
C THR A 508 -19.92 38.90 18.85
N GLY A 509 -20.93 39.02 19.70
CA GLY A 509 -22.33 38.78 19.34
C GLY A 509 -22.73 39.62 18.14
N GLY A 510 -22.86 38.95 17.00
CA GLY A 510 -23.42 39.45 15.76
C GLY A 510 -23.81 38.23 14.95
N LEU A 511 -25.07 38.14 14.54
CA LEU A 511 -25.74 36.99 13.92
C LEU A 511 -25.20 36.62 12.51
N GLY A 512 -23.94 36.92 12.20
CA GLY A 512 -23.45 36.99 10.82
C GLY A 512 -22.12 36.30 10.52
N HIS A 513 -21.48 35.57 11.43
CA HIS A 513 -20.25 34.83 11.10
C HIS A 513 -20.27 33.42 11.73
N ALA A 514 -21.03 32.54 11.09
CA ALA A 514 -20.86 31.09 11.19
C ALA A 514 -20.65 30.52 9.78
N ILE A 515 -19.55 30.92 9.15
CA ILE A 515 -18.94 30.19 8.03
C ILE A 515 -17.44 30.21 8.34
N TYR A 516 -16.81 29.03 8.33
CA TYR A 516 -15.46 28.69 8.76
C TYR A 516 -15.30 28.26 10.23
N ALA A 517 -15.75 27.04 10.50
CA ALA A 517 -14.98 26.05 11.26
C ALA A 517 -15.25 24.67 10.66
#